data_AF-X0YYT3-F1
#
_entry.id   AF-X0YYT3-F1
#
_cell.length_a   1.000
_cell.length_b   1.000
_cell.length_c   1.000
_cell.angle_alpha   90.00
_cell.angle_beta   90.00
_cell.angle_gamma   90.00
#
_symmetry.space_group_name_H-M   'P 1'
#
loop_
_entity.id
_entity.type
_entity.pdbx_description
1 polymer ?
#
loop_
_entity_poly.entity_id
_entity_poly.type
_entity_poly.pdbx_seq_one_letter_code
_entity_poly.pdbx_strand_id
1 'polypeptide(L)' 'ALFRKIGEHHQDERYTQMEKEILERINNLGIGPAGLGGRTTALAVNIEYTPTHIAGMPVAVNVCCHAARHAEGIL' A
#
# COMPACT_ATOMS: atom_id res chain seq x y z
N ALA A 1 8.21 -2.11 0.54
CA ALA A 1 6.77 -1.78 0.47
C ALA A 1 5.83 -2.97 0.71
N LEU A 2 5.66 -3.90 -0.24
CA LEU A 2 4.47 -4.77 -0.30
C LEU A 2 4.36 -5.81 0.84
N PHE A 3 5.47 -6.27 1.39
CA PHE A 3 5.51 -7.31 2.42
C PHE A 3 5.60 -6.77 3.86
N ARG A 4 5.47 -5.45 4.08
CA ARG A 4 5.37 -4.92 5.46
C ARG A 4 4.10 -5.45 6.13
N LYS A 5 4.11 -5.55 7.46
CA LYS A 5 2.95 -6.05 8.20
C LYS A 5 1.80 -5.05 8.08
N ILE A 6 0.57 -5.57 8.05
CA ILE A 6 -0.63 -4.72 8.04
C ILE A 6 -0.63 -3.86 9.31
N GLY A 7 -0.75 -2.54 9.13
CA GLY A 7 -0.70 -1.55 10.21
C GLY A 7 0.68 -0.94 10.47
N GLU A 8 1.73 -1.44 9.83
CA GLU A 8 3.02 -0.75 9.81
C GLU A 8 2.99 0.40 8.81
N HIS A 9 3.42 1.59 9.25
CA HIS A 9 3.44 2.80 8.46
C HIS A 9 4.87 3.27 8.18
N HIS A 10 5.01 4.15 7.19
CA HIS A 10 6.28 4.78 6.86
C HIS A 10 6.81 5.65 8.04
N GLN A 11 8.13 5.78 8.20
CA GLN A 11 8.71 6.56 9.31
C GLN A 11 8.50 8.07 9.15
N ASP A 12 8.54 8.57 7.91
CA ASP A 12 8.21 9.97 7.59
C ASP A 12 6.69 10.19 7.62
N GLU A 13 6.26 11.18 8.42
CA GLU A 13 4.86 11.54 8.62
C GLU A 13 4.13 11.92 7.33
N ARG A 14 4.83 12.52 6.35
CA ARG A 14 4.23 12.92 5.08
C ARG A 14 3.68 11.72 4.33
N TYR A 15 4.46 10.63 4.28
CA TYR A 15 4.05 9.40 3.63
C TYR A 15 3.05 8.62 4.47
N THR A 16 3.13 8.66 5.81
CA THR A 16 2.10 8.05 6.68
C THR A 16 0.72 8.67 6.44
N GLN A 17 0.64 10.00 6.34
CA GLN A 17 -0.62 10.69 6.05
C GLN A 17 -1.16 10.30 4.67
N MET A 18 -0.27 10.25 3.67
CA MET A 18 -0.62 9.85 2.31
C MET A 18 -1.08 8.38 2.23
N GLU A 19 -0.43 7.45 2.94
CA GLU A 19 -0.85 6.05 3.05
C GLU A 19 -2.29 5.93 3.57
N LYS A 20 -2.62 6.69 4.63
CA LYS A 20 -3.97 6.72 5.23
C LYS A 20 -5.01 7.30 4.27
N GLU A 21 -4.71 8.45 3.65
CA GLU A 21 -5.61 9.11 2.70
C GLU A 21 -5.91 8.19 1.51
N ILE A 22 -4.88 7.57 0.93
CA ILE A 22 -5.05 6.68 -0.22
C ILE A 22 -5.85 5.44 0.18
N LEU A 23 -5.60 4.85 1.36
CA LEU A 23 -6.36 3.69 1.84
C LEU A 23 -7.86 4.03 2.01
N GLU A 24 -8.17 5.18 2.59
CA GLU A 24 -9.54 5.66 2.73
C GLU A 24 -10.19 5.87 1.35
N ARG A 25 -9.49 6.55 0.44
CA ARG A 25 -9.98 6.77 -0.93
C ARG A 25 -10.26 5.47 -1.68
N ILE A 26 -9.37 4.49 -1.59
CA ILE A 26 -9.53 3.17 -2.22
C ILE A 26 -10.77 2.44 -1.68
N ASN A 27 -10.97 2.46 -0.36
CA ASN A 27 -12.10 1.80 0.26
C ASN A 27 -13.43 2.51 -0.02
N ASN A 28 -13.40 3.83 -0.23
CA ASN A 28 -14.56 4.63 -0.64
C ASN A 28 -14.97 4.43 -2.11
N LEU A 29 -14.17 3.74 -2.94
CA LEU A 29 -14.56 3.43 -4.32
C LEU A 29 -15.72 2.43 -4.42
N GLY A 30 -16.05 1.72 -3.33
CA GLY A 30 -17.16 0.75 -3.32
C GLY A 30 -16.88 -0.55 -4.07
N ILE A 31 -15.64 -0.77 -4.53
CA ILE A 31 -15.21 -1.97 -5.28
C ILE A 31 -15.35 -3.23 -4.41
N GLY A 32 -14.94 -3.14 -3.14
CA GLY A 32 -15.05 -4.22 -2.17
C GLY A 32 -14.16 -5.43 -2.47
N PRO A 33 -14.27 -6.49 -1.64
CA PRO A 33 -13.42 -7.66 -1.74
C PRO A 33 -13.68 -8.40 -3.07
N ALA A 34 -12.59 -8.76 -3.76
CA ALA A 34 -12.62 -9.42 -5.06
C ALA A 34 -13.43 -8.69 -6.16
N GLY A 35 -13.73 -7.39 -5.98
CA GLY A 35 -14.54 -6.61 -6.92
C GLY A 35 -16.04 -6.90 -6.89
N LEU A 36 -16.54 -7.57 -5.84
CA LEU A 36 -17.95 -7.95 -5.71
C LEU A 36 -18.83 -6.89 -5.03
N GLY A 37 -18.30 -5.67 -4.89
CA GLY A 37 -18.93 -4.59 -4.12
C GLY A 37 -18.64 -4.71 -2.63
N GLY A 38 -18.76 -3.58 -1.91
CA GLY A 38 -18.63 -3.54 -0.45
C GLY A 38 -17.74 -2.39 0.04
N ARG A 39 -17.33 -2.45 1.31
CA ARG A 39 -16.63 -1.35 2.00
C ARG A 39 -15.10 -1.46 2.03
N THR A 40 -14.56 -2.66 1.82
CA THR A 40 -13.13 -2.92 2.04
C THR A 40 -12.53 -3.55 0.80
N THR A 41 -11.83 -2.73 0.03
CA THR A 41 -11.09 -3.12 -1.17
C THR A 41 -9.64 -3.44 -0.84
N ALA A 42 -9.02 -2.65 0.05
CA ALA A 42 -7.63 -2.80 0.47
C ALA A 42 -7.51 -2.82 2.01
N LEU A 43 -6.54 -3.59 2.51
CA LEU A 43 -6.27 -3.72 3.95
C LEU A 43 -5.19 -2.74 4.43
N ALA A 44 -4.21 -2.43 3.57
CA ALA A 44 -3.13 -1.51 3.85
C ALA A 44 -2.61 -0.90 2.55
N VAL A 45 -2.01 0.29 2.65
CA VAL A 45 -1.30 0.97 1.57
C VAL A 45 0.06 1.37 2.12
N ASN A 46 1.11 1.04 1.38
CA ASN A 46 2.48 1.24 1.81
C ASN A 46 3.23 2.03 0.73
N ILE A 47 3.85 3.14 1.10
CA ILE A 47 4.59 4.01 0.16
C ILE A 47 6.08 3.93 0.49
N GLU A 48 6.90 3.76 -0.53
CA GLU A 48 8.35 3.93 -0.47
C GLU A 48 8.75 5.07 -1.38
N TYR A 49 9.77 5.81 -1.00
CA TYR A 49 10.33 6.86 -1.83
C TYR A 49 11.83 6.70 -1.95
N THR A 50 12.37 7.10 -3.11
CA THR A 50 13.80 7.16 -3.37
C THR A 50 14.10 8.37 -4.26
N PRO A 51 15.27 9.02 -4.12
CA PRO A 51 15.70 10.05 -5.05
C PRO A 51 15.71 9.57 -6.51
N THR A 52 15.45 10.50 -7.43
CA THR A 52 15.47 10.28 -8.88
C THR A 52 16.09 11.48 -9.59
N HIS A 53 16.47 11.31 -10.85
CA HIS A 53 16.95 12.41 -11.71
C HIS A 53 15.87 13.49 -11.85
N ILE A 54 16.24 14.77 -11.84
CA ILE A 54 15.29 15.90 -11.86
C ILE A 54 14.32 15.89 -13.06
N ALA A 55 14.77 15.36 -14.20
CA ALA A 55 13.95 15.23 -15.40
C ALA A 55 13.02 14.00 -15.40
N GLY A 56 12.96 13.22 -14.32
CA GLY A 56 12.18 11.99 -14.25
C GLY A 56 11.47 11.80 -12.90
N MET A 57 10.34 11.11 -12.94
CA MET A 57 9.58 10.74 -11.74
C MET A 57 9.01 9.32 -11.94
N PRO A 58 9.82 8.26 -11.70
CA PRO A 58 9.35 6.89 -11.82
C PRO A 58 8.37 6.58 -10.69
N VAL A 59 7.22 6.01 -11.05
CA VAL A 59 6.17 5.59 -10.11
C VAL A 59 5.77 4.17 -10.44
N ALA A 60 5.72 3.31 -9.42
CA ALA A 60 5.26 1.94 -9.55
C ALA A 60 4.15 1.68 -8.52
N VAL A 61 3.09 1.02 -8.97
CA VAL A 61 2.00 0.54 -8.13
C VAL A 61 1.99 -0.98 -8.18
N ASN A 62 1.97 -1.61 -7.02
CA ASN A 62 1.90 -3.06 -6.90
C ASN A 62 0.79 -3.43 -5.91
N VAL A 63 0.12 -4.56 -6.15
CA VAL A 63 -1.01 -5.05 -5.36
C VAL A 63 -0.73 -6.49 -4.93
N CYS A 64 -0.85 -6.75 -3.63
CA CYS A 64 -0.81 -8.12 -3.11
C CYS A 64 -2.23 -8.69 -3.12
N CYS A 65 -2.39 -9.91 -3.63
CA CYS A 65 -3.68 -10.57 -3.66
C CYS A 65 -4.04 -11.18 -2.30
N HIS A 66 -5.21 -11.80 -2.23
CA HIS A 66 -5.68 -12.50 -1.03
C HIS A 66 -4.70 -13.60 -0.54
N ALA A 67 -3.95 -14.22 -1.45
CA ALA A 67 -2.93 -15.21 -1.11
C ALA A 67 -1.57 -14.57 -0.76
N ALA A 68 -1.59 -13.58 0.15
CA ALA A 68 -0.40 -12.88 0.65
C ALA A 68 0.49 -13.82 1.48
N ARG A 69 1.44 -14.47 0.81
CA ARG A 69 2.32 -15.49 1.39
C ARG A 69 3.76 -15.00 1.37
N HIS A 70 4.36 -14.90 2.55
CA HIS A 70 5.77 -14.55 2.74
C HIS A 70 6.27 -15.17 4.05
N ALA A 71 7.58 -15.39 4.17
CA ALA A 71 8.23 -15.91 5.36
C ALA A 71 9.56 -15.19 5.58
N GLU A 72 9.94 -14.98 6.83
CA GLU A 72 11.22 -14.41 7.25
C GLU A 72 11.84 -15.31 8.32
N GLY A 73 13.17 -15.35 8.40
CA GLY A 73 13.90 -16.18 9.37
C GLY A 73 15.27 -15.59 9.67
N ILE A 74 15.78 -15.86 10.87
CA ILE A 74 17.13 -15.52 11.32
C ILE A 74 17.89 -16.83 11.44
N LEU A 75 19.08 -16.89 10.86
CA LEU A 75 19.99 -18.04 10.95
C LEU A 75 20.83 -17.98 12.23
#